data_AF-A0A924GXN1-F1
#
_entry.id   AF-A0A924GXN1-F1
#
_cell.length_a   1.000
_cell.length_b   1.000
_cell.length_c   1.000
_cell.angle_alpha   90.00
_cell.angle_beta   90.00
_cell.angle_gamma   90.00
#
_symmetry.space_group_name_H-M   'P 1'
#
loop_
_entity.id
_entity.type
_entity.pdbx_description
1 polymer ?
#
loop_
_entity_poly.entity_id
_entity_poly.type
_entity_poly.pdbx_seq_one_letter_code
_entity_poly.pdbx_strand_id
1 'polypeptide(L)'
;VLLCDPRHGLTELDDILLEVIRPRVEQGLKFLVLLTKSDKLNREEGTKALSIAKLQAGGGDVKLFSALKKKGVEEVAMQLSEWAHGKPE
;
A
#
# COMPACT_ATOMS: atom_id res chain seq x y z
N VAL A 1 -1.09 5.91 5.52
CA VAL A 1 -0.99 5.38 4.13
C VAL A 1 0.38 5.75 3.59
N LEU A 2 1.10 4.81 2.99
CA LEU A 2 2.38 5.04 2.30
C LEU A 2 2.17 4.83 0.79
N LEU A 3 2.72 5.72 -0.04
CA LEU A 3 2.59 5.68 -1.50
C LEU A 3 3.96 5.36 -2.10
N CYS A 4 4.07 4.26 -2.83
CA CYS A 4 5.33 3.84 -3.48
C CYS A 4 5.11 3.68 -4.99
N ASP A 5 6.12 3.97 -5.80
CA ASP A 5 6.10 3.73 -7.25
C ASP A 5 6.82 2.41 -7.56
N PRO A 6 6.09 1.30 -7.79
CA PRO A 6 6.66 -0.04 -7.89
C PRO A 6 7.61 -0.24 -9.07
N ARG A 7 7.63 0.69 -10.04
CA ARG A 7 8.55 0.65 -11.18
C ARG A 7 10.01 0.82 -10.76
N HIS A 8 10.24 1.42 -9.60
CA HIS A 8 11.57 1.63 -9.03
C HIS A 8 11.89 0.66 -7.89
N GLY A 9 10.98 -0.27 -7.57
CA GLY A 9 11.03 -1.03 -6.32
C GLY A 9 10.72 -0.16 -5.10
N LEU A 10 10.85 -0.74 -3.90
CA LEU A 10 10.93 0.04 -2.67
C LEU A 10 12.34 0.60 -2.57
N THR A 11 12.43 1.92 -2.44
CA THR A 11 13.71 2.62 -2.33
C THR A 11 14.23 2.57 -0.90
N GLU A 12 15.50 2.93 -0.71
CA GLU A 12 16.11 3.02 0.63
C GLU A 12 15.30 3.94 1.57
N LEU A 13 14.75 5.04 1.05
CA LEU A 13 13.89 5.93 1.83
C LEU A 13 12.56 5.27 2.23
N ASP A 14 11.99 4.44 1.35
CA ASP A 14 10.77 3.68 1.69
C ASP A 14 11.07 2.66 2.78
N ASP A 15 12.21 1.96 2.71
CA ASP A 15 12.62 0.99 3.72
C ASP A 15 12.85 1.67 5.09
N ILE A 16 13.51 2.83 5.14
CA ILE A 16 13.68 3.61 6.37
C ILE A 16 12.31 4.01 6.96
N LEU A 17 11.37 4.47 6.14
CA LEU A 17 10.03 4.81 6.59
C LEU A 17 9.27 3.59 7.13
N LEU A 18 9.45 2.43 6.50
CA LEU A 18 8.87 1.17 6.95
C LEU A 18 9.46 0.72 8.29
N GLU A 19 10.77 0.87 8.50
CA GLU A 19 11.40 0.59 9.80
C GLU A 19 10.88 1.51 10.90
N VAL A 20 10.74 2.81 10.60
CA VAL A 20 10.22 3.80 11.56
C VAL A 20 8.76 3.54 11.92
N ILE A 21 7.93 3.09 10.96
CA ILE A 21 6.50 2.85 11.21
C ILE A 21 6.24 1.49 11.86
N ARG A 22 7.11 0.50 11.64
CA ARG A 22 6.90 -0.92 12.04
C ARG A 22 6.50 -1.09 13.51
N PRO A 23 7.16 -0.47 14.51
CA PRO A 23 6.75 -0.62 15.91
C PRO A 23 5.31 -0.16 16.17
N ARG A 24 4.83 0.86 15.44
CA ARG A 24 3.45 1.34 15.57
C ARG A 24 2.46 0.37 14.92
N VAL A 25 2.85 -0.23 13.79
CA VAL A 25 2.04 -1.26 13.12
C VAL A 25 1.86 -2.47 14.04
N GLU A 26 2.94 -2.90 14.71
CA GLU A 26 2.91 -3.98 15.71
C GLU A 26 2.03 -3.62 16.93
N GLN A 27 1.94 -2.33 17.28
CA GLN A 27 1.04 -1.81 18.32
C GLN A 27 -0.41 -1.61 17.85
N GLY A 28 -0.75 -2.02 16.63
CA GLY A 28 -2.12 -1.99 16.11
C GLY A 28 -2.45 -0.79 15.21
N LEU A 29 -1.46 0.00 14.78
CA LEU A 29 -1.67 1.04 13.78
C LEU A 29 -2.14 0.41 12.46
N LYS A 30 -3.32 0.82 12.00
CA LYS A 30 -3.82 0.48 10.65
C LYS A 30 -2.89 1.07 9.59
N PHE A 31 -2.26 0.21 8.81
CA PHE A 31 -1.26 0.60 7.83
C PHE A 31 -1.59 0.06 6.43
N LEU A 32 -1.40 0.90 5.41
CA LEU A 32 -1.72 0.61 4.02
C LEU A 32 -0.61 1.18 3.13
N VAL A 33 -0.05 0.33 2.28
CA VAL A 33 0.88 0.69 1.21
C VAL A 33 0.16 0.64 -0.13
N LEU A 34 0.22 1.72 -0.88
CA LEU A 34 -0.33 1.84 -2.23
C LEU A 34 0.81 1.87 -3.25
N LEU A 35 0.84 0.84 -4.09
CA LEU A 35 1.74 0.75 -5.23
C LEU A 35 1.13 1.55 -6.40
N THR A 36 1.47 2.83 -6.44
CA THR A 36 0.92 3.82 -7.39
C THR A 36 1.35 3.55 -8.83
N LYS A 37 0.68 4.19 -9.80
CA LYS A 37 0.98 4.05 -11.25
C LYS A 37 1.02 2.58 -11.72
N SER A 38 0.25 1.70 -11.08
CA SER A 38 0.18 0.27 -11.43
C SER A 38 -0.34 0.01 -12.85
N ASP A 39 -0.91 1.02 -13.52
CA ASP A 39 -1.23 0.97 -14.96
C ASP A 39 0.00 0.86 -15.87
N LYS A 40 1.19 1.15 -15.34
CA LYS A 40 2.46 1.01 -16.05
C LYS A 40 3.07 -0.39 -15.91
N LEU A 41 2.48 -1.25 -15.09
CA LEU A 41 2.93 -2.62 -14.90
C LEU A 41 2.07 -3.58 -15.71
N ASN A 42 2.70 -4.61 -16.25
CA ASN A 42 2.00 -5.79 -16.71
C ASN A 42 1.52 -6.65 -15.52
N ARG A 43 0.79 -7.73 -15.81
CA ARG A 43 0.20 -8.60 -14.77
C ARG A 43 1.26 -9.26 -13.87
N GLU A 44 2.35 -9.72 -14.45
CA GLU A 44 3.42 -10.41 -13.73
C GLU A 44 4.23 -9.44 -12.88
N GLU A 45 4.58 -8.27 -13.43
CA GLU A 45 5.21 -7.17 -12.71
C GLU A 45 4.37 -6.71 -11.52
N GLY A 46 3.06 -6.53 -11.72
CA GLY A 46 2.13 -6.18 -10.65
C GLY A 46 2.07 -7.23 -9.54
N THR A 47 2.04 -8.51 -9.90
CA THR A 47 2.06 -9.63 -8.94
C THR A 47 3.37 -9.67 -8.16
N LYS A 48 4.50 -9.49 -8.85
CA LYS A 48 5.83 -9.46 -8.24
C LYS A 48 5.98 -8.28 -7.28
N ALA A 49 5.57 -7.08 -7.69
CA ALA A 49 5.62 -5.88 -6.86
C ALA A 49 4.77 -6.02 -5.59
N LEU A 50 3.56 -6.60 -5.70
CA LEU A 50 2.73 -6.90 -4.54
C LEU A 50 3.42 -7.88 -3.58
N SER A 51 4.03 -8.95 -4.09
CA SER A 51 4.71 -9.95 -3.28
C SER A 51 5.89 -9.33 -2.51
N ILE A 52 6.73 -8.57 -3.20
CA ILE A 52 7.90 -7.90 -2.61
C ILE A 52 7.46 -6.89 -1.53
N ALA A 53 6.51 -6.02 -1.86
CA ALA A 53 6.05 -5.00 -0.92
C ALA A 53 5.37 -5.58 0.31
N LYS A 54 4.65 -6.70 0.19
CA LYS A 54 4.07 -7.42 1.35
C LYS A 54 5.15 -7.96 2.29
N LEU A 55 6.23 -8.51 1.73
CA LEU A 55 7.36 -9.01 2.53
C LEU A 55 8.08 -7.85 3.26
N GLN A 56 8.33 -6.74 2.56
CA GLN A 56 9.05 -5.59 3.12
C GLN A 56 8.21 -4.80 4.13
N ALA A 57 6.90 -4.61 3.89
CA ALA A 57 6.03 -3.85 4.76
C ALA A 57 5.96 -4.40 6.20
N GLY A 58 6.17 -5.71 6.39
CA GLY A 58 6.21 -6.32 7.73
C GLY A 58 4.89 -6.30 8.50
N GLY A 59 3.79 -5.94 7.83
CA GLY A 59 2.47 -5.76 8.42
C GLY A 59 1.63 -4.77 7.59
N GLY A 60 0.32 -4.72 7.87
CA GLY A 60 -0.62 -3.88 7.13
C GLY A 60 -0.99 -4.43 5.75
N ASP A 61 -1.79 -3.64 5.02
CA ASP A 61 -2.27 -3.98 3.69
C ASP A 61 -1.38 -3.41 2.58
N VAL A 62 -1.30 -4.12 1.45
CA VAL A 62 -0.60 -3.65 0.26
C VAL A 62 -1.48 -3.83 -0.96
N LYS A 63 -1.70 -2.75 -1.73
CA LYS A 63 -2.61 -2.74 -2.89
C LYS A 63 -1.97 -2.08 -4.11
N LEU A 64 -2.30 -2.59 -5.30
CA LEU A 64 -2.01 -1.90 -6.56
C LEU A 64 -2.99 -0.74 -6.73
N PHE A 65 -2.47 0.43 -7.08
CA PHE A 65 -3.26 1.65 -7.23
C PHE A 65 -2.93 2.36 -8.55
N SER A 66 -3.94 2.86 -9.25
CA SER A 66 -3.74 3.75 -10.40
C SER A 66 -4.80 4.83 -10.38
N ALA A 67 -4.40 6.07 -10.12
CA ALA A 67 -5.28 7.22 -10.25
C ALA A 67 -5.76 7.39 -11.70
N LEU A 68 -4.86 7.19 -12.67
CA LEU A 68 -5.16 7.35 -14.10
C LEU A 68 -6.21 6.35 -14.60
N LYS A 69 -6.11 5.08 -14.18
CA LYS A 69 -7.06 4.02 -14.55
C LYS A 69 -8.17 3.82 -13.51
N LYS A 70 -8.22 4.67 -12.48
CA LYS A 70 -9.13 4.55 -11.32
C LYS A 70 -9.10 3.17 -10.64
N LYS A 71 -8.00 2.44 -10.78
CA LYS A 71 -7.83 1.10 -10.19
C LYS A 71 -7.55 1.22 -8.70
N GLY A 72 -8.33 0.53 -7.89
CA GLY A 72 -8.21 0.51 -6.43
C GLY A 72 -8.76 1.75 -5.73
N VAL A 73 -9.33 2.73 -6.45
CA VAL A 73 -9.85 3.96 -5.85
C VAL A 73 -11.02 3.71 -4.91
N GLU A 74 -12.03 2.98 -5.38
CA GLU A 74 -13.23 2.67 -4.59
C GLU A 74 -12.88 1.83 -3.35
N GLU A 75 -12.11 0.76 -3.53
CA GLU A 75 -11.68 -0.13 -2.46
C GLU A 75 -10.89 0.63 -1.37
N VAL A 76 -9.95 1.50 -1.77
CA VAL A 76 -9.18 2.32 -0.83
C VAL A 76 -10.06 3.37 -0.15
N ALA A 77 -10.99 4.00 -0.88
CA ALA A 77 -11.91 4.97 -0.30
C ALA A 77 -12.80 4.33 0.77
N MET A 78 -13.38 3.16 0.49
CA MET A 78 -14.18 2.41 1.45
C MET A 78 -13.37 2.03 2.70
N GLN A 79 -12.15 1.50 2.49
CA GLN A 79 -11.26 1.12 3.59
C GLN A 79 -10.89 2.33 4.47
N LEU A 80 -10.51 3.45 3.87
CA LEU A 80 -10.15 4.66 4.60
C LEU A 80 -11.36 5.28 5.31
N SER A 81 -12.54 5.22 4.69
CA SER A 81 -13.79 5.65 5.32
C SER A 81 -14.11 4.82 6.57
N GLU A 82 -14.00 3.49 6.49
CA GLU A 82 -14.18 2.61 7.65
C GLU A 82 -13.16 2.91 8.75
N TRP A 83 -11.93 3.26 8.38
CA TRP A 83 -10.88 3.59 9.35
C TRP A 83 -11.12 4.91 10.07
N ALA A 84 -11.61 5.92 9.35
CA ALA A 84 -11.83 7.26 9.90
C ALA A 84 -13.19 7.40 10.61
N HIS A 85 -14.22 6.66 10.20
CA HIS A 85 -15.59 6.83 10.69
C HIS A 85 -16.13 5.62 11.48
N GLY A 86 -15.43 4.47 11.46
CA GLY A 86 -15.95 3.21 11.97
C GLY A 86 -16.87 2.51 10.97
N LYS A 87 -17.36 1.31 11.32
CA LYS A 87 -18.42 0.66 10.53
C LYS A 87 -19.73 1.46 10.71
N PRO A 88 -20.45 1.82 9.65
CA PRO A 88 -21.83 2.26 9.80
C PRO A 88 -22.62 1.11 10.45
N GLU A 89 -23.44 1.43 11.46
CA GLU A 89 -24.39 0.49 12.07
C GLU A 89 -25.36 -0.09 11.04
#